data_AF-A0A932K7I5-F1
#
_entry.id   AF-A0A932K7I5-F1
#
_cell.length_a   1.000
_cell.length_b   1.000
_cell.length_c   1.000
_cell.angle_alpha   90.00
_cell.angle_beta   90.00
_cell.angle_gamma   90.00
#
_symmetry.space_group_name_H-M   'P 1'
#
loop_
_entity.id
_entity.type
_entity.pdbx_description
1 polymer ?
#
loop_
_entity_poly.entity_id
_entity_poly.type
_entity_poly.pdbx_seq_one_letter_code
_entity_poly.pdbx_strand_id
1 'polypeptide(L)'
;MAQEPLTGEQQAIYEFLDAWRCGEELGGEFFQVLVDTTSEPGLRQGFQMICDREWAHANGLKTRLLELKRMPQQQPTRDETRQRRLEIAKSNLPARSKLKQLYDEGDLQRIDKVLADFSARAEAIKHDLVTKYMLTAMIAEEYASMRWIKETLGG
;
A
#
# COMPACT_ATOMS: atom_id res chain seq x y z
N MET A 1 19.55 16.32 18.56
CA MET A 1 18.43 16.93 19.32
C MET A 1 17.54 15.80 19.79
N ALA A 2 17.24 15.71 21.09
CA ALA A 2 16.32 14.69 21.59
C ALA A 2 14.91 14.98 21.04
N GLN A 3 14.25 13.97 20.49
CA GLN A 3 12.87 14.10 20.05
C GLN A 3 11.95 14.18 21.29
N GLU A 4 11.01 15.12 21.29
CA GLU A 4 9.99 15.18 22.35
C GLU A 4 9.13 13.91 22.35
N PRO A 5 8.70 13.44 23.55
CA PRO A 5 7.82 12.29 23.68
C PRO A 5 6.50 12.53 22.95
N LEU A 6 6.06 11.54 22.18
CA LEU A 6 4.82 11.59 21.41
C LEU A 6 3.60 11.52 22.35
N THR A 7 2.55 12.28 22.04
CA THR A 7 1.21 11.98 22.60
C THR A 7 0.72 10.63 22.09
N GLY A 8 -0.28 10.04 22.75
CA GLY A 8 -0.85 8.76 22.30
C GLY A 8 -1.38 8.80 20.85
N GLU A 9 -1.98 9.91 20.43
CA GLU A 9 -2.43 10.09 19.04
C GLU A 9 -1.25 10.22 18.08
N GLN A 10 -0.23 11.01 18.41
CA GLN A 10 0.92 11.19 17.53
C GLN A 10 1.72 9.89 17.39
N GLN A 11 1.82 9.07 18.44
CA GLN A 11 2.41 7.74 18.38
C GLN A 11 1.61 6.83 17.45
N ALA A 12 0.28 6.80 17.59
CA ALA A 12 -0.59 5.99 16.74
C ALA A 12 -0.53 6.41 15.26
N ILE A 13 -0.47 7.72 14.98
CA ILE A 13 -0.26 8.24 13.62
C ILE A 13 1.09 7.77 13.09
N TYR A 14 2.16 7.97 13.85
CA TYR A 14 3.50 7.62 13.41
C TYR A 14 3.63 6.13 13.05
N GLU A 15 3.18 5.24 13.94
CA GLU A 15 3.21 3.79 13.71
C GLU A 15 2.37 3.39 12.49
N PHE A 16 1.21 4.03 12.31
CA PHE A 16 0.35 3.75 11.17
C PHE A 16 0.98 4.20 9.85
N LEU A 17 1.51 5.42 9.78
CA LEU A 17 2.14 5.96 8.57
C LEU A 17 3.36 5.12 8.16
N ASP A 18 4.19 4.71 9.12
CA ASP A 18 5.39 3.94 8.83
C ASP A 18 5.06 2.51 8.37
N ALA A 19 4.08 1.87 9.00
CA ALA A 19 3.59 0.55 8.59
C ALA A 19 2.94 0.59 7.19
N TRP A 20 2.09 1.59 6.94
CA TRP A 20 1.44 1.73 5.64
C TRP A 20 2.47 2.03 4.54
N ARG A 21 3.45 2.90 4.81
CA ARG A 21 4.54 3.20 3.85
C ARG A 21 5.28 1.91 3.42
N CYS A 22 5.62 1.04 4.37
CA CYS A 22 6.24 -0.25 4.04
C CYS A 22 5.34 -1.12 3.15
N GLY A 23 4.03 -1.12 3.42
CA GLY A 23 3.04 -1.83 2.60
C GLY A 23 3.00 -1.33 1.16
N GLU A 24 2.97 0.00 0.98
CA GLU A 24 2.95 0.67 -0.33
C GLU A 24 4.26 0.45 -1.11
N GLU A 25 5.42 0.49 -0.44
CA GLU A 25 6.70 0.16 -1.10
C GLU A 25 6.71 -1.29 -1.60
N LEU A 26 6.15 -2.23 -0.81
CA LEU A 26 6.03 -3.62 -1.22
C LEU A 26 5.03 -3.80 -2.37
N GLY A 27 3.90 -3.08 -2.35
CA GLY A 27 2.95 -3.05 -3.45
C GLY A 27 3.58 -2.52 -4.73
N GLY A 28 4.29 -1.39 -4.65
CA GLY A 28 5.04 -0.79 -5.77
C GLY A 28 6.07 -1.74 -6.37
N GLU A 29 6.87 -2.43 -5.56
CA GLU A 29 7.81 -3.45 -6.05
C GLU A 29 7.10 -4.61 -6.75
N PHE A 30 6.00 -5.09 -6.17
CA PHE A 30 5.22 -6.19 -6.75
C PHE A 30 4.63 -5.81 -8.11
N PHE A 31 3.96 -4.66 -8.19
CA PHE A 31 3.33 -4.20 -9.44
C PHE A 31 4.36 -3.82 -10.49
N GLN A 32 5.54 -3.30 -10.12
CA GLN A 32 6.63 -3.08 -11.06
C GLN A 32 7.03 -4.39 -11.76
N VAL A 33 7.17 -5.49 -11.02
CA VAL A 33 7.47 -6.80 -11.63
C VAL A 33 6.35 -7.26 -12.55
N LEU A 34 5.08 -6.99 -12.21
CA LEU A 34 3.96 -7.29 -13.10
C LEU A 34 3.98 -6.45 -14.37
N VAL A 35 4.31 -5.15 -14.28
CA VAL A 35 4.50 -4.28 -15.44
C VAL A 35 5.56 -4.86 -16.37
N ASP A 36 6.72 -5.24 -15.81
CA ASP A 36 7.87 -5.71 -16.59
C ASP A 36 7.62 -7.07 -17.26
N THR A 37 6.78 -7.91 -16.65
CA THR A 37 6.56 -9.30 -17.11
C THR A 37 5.25 -9.54 -17.85
N THR A 38 4.32 -8.58 -17.85
CA THR A 38 3.01 -8.73 -18.50
C THR A 38 3.07 -8.36 -19.98
N SER A 39 2.75 -9.32 -20.84
CA SER A 39 2.70 -9.11 -22.30
C SER A 39 1.38 -8.53 -22.80
N GLU A 40 0.28 -8.69 -22.05
CA GLU A 40 -1.04 -8.13 -22.40
C GLU A 40 -1.05 -6.60 -22.18
N PRO A 41 -1.14 -5.78 -23.24
CA PRO A 41 -0.95 -4.33 -23.11
C PRO A 41 -1.95 -3.65 -22.18
N GLY A 42 -3.22 -4.09 -22.21
CA GLY A 42 -4.28 -3.54 -21.35
C GLY A 42 -4.00 -3.78 -19.86
N LEU A 43 -3.66 -5.03 -19.50
CA LEU A 43 -3.29 -5.36 -18.12
C LEU A 43 -2.02 -4.66 -17.67
N ARG A 44 -1.01 -4.60 -18.54
CA ARG A 44 0.26 -3.92 -18.24
C ARG A 44 0.03 -2.45 -17.90
N GLN A 45 -0.82 -1.75 -18.65
CA GLN A 45 -1.14 -0.35 -18.36
C GLN A 45 -1.90 -0.18 -17.04
N GLY A 46 -2.83 -1.10 -16.74
CA GLY A 46 -3.49 -1.12 -15.43
C GLY A 46 -2.52 -1.32 -14.27
N PHE A 47 -1.56 -2.25 -14.42
CA PHE A 47 -0.49 -2.44 -13.44
C PHE A 47 0.42 -1.23 -13.30
N GLN A 48 0.74 -0.54 -14.40
CA GLN A 48 1.54 0.69 -14.33
C GLN A 48 0.81 1.75 -13.50
N MET A 49 -0.49 1.95 -13.74
CA MET A 49 -1.28 2.93 -12.98
C MET A 49 -1.36 2.60 -11.48
N ILE A 50 -1.44 1.32 -11.12
CA ILE A 50 -1.41 0.92 -9.70
C ILE A 50 0.00 1.12 -9.14
N CYS A 51 1.04 0.67 -9.86
CA CYS A 51 2.44 0.84 -9.46
C CYS A 51 2.79 2.31 -9.19
N ASP A 52 2.35 3.22 -10.06
CA ASP A 52 2.58 4.65 -9.90
C ASP A 52 1.90 5.21 -8.64
N ARG A 53 0.68 4.75 -8.32
CA ARG A 53 -0.03 5.12 -7.09
C ARG A 53 0.69 4.61 -5.85
N GLU A 54 1.10 3.35 -5.83
CA GLU A 54 1.78 2.74 -4.68
C GLU A 54 3.08 3.49 -4.35
N TRP A 55 3.87 3.85 -5.38
CA TRP A 55 5.06 4.68 -5.18
C TRP A 55 4.75 6.11 -4.76
N ALA A 56 3.67 6.71 -5.29
CA ALA A 56 3.25 8.04 -4.87
C ALA A 56 2.81 8.06 -3.39
N HIS A 57 2.04 7.06 -2.97
CA HIS A 57 1.60 6.84 -1.60
C HIS A 57 2.78 6.63 -0.65
N ALA A 58 3.70 5.72 -0.97
CA ALA A 58 4.91 5.49 -0.19
C ALA A 58 5.72 6.79 0.02
N ASN A 59 5.92 7.56 -1.06
CA ASN A 59 6.64 8.82 -0.99
C ASN A 59 5.87 9.90 -0.22
N GLY A 60 4.55 9.96 -0.35
CA GLY A 60 3.69 10.86 0.42
C GLY A 60 3.76 10.58 1.92
N LEU A 61 3.61 9.31 2.32
CA LEU A 61 3.73 8.86 3.71
C LEU A 61 5.12 9.14 4.27
N LYS A 62 6.17 8.87 3.51
CA LYS A 62 7.55 9.20 3.89
C LYS A 62 7.76 10.69 4.09
N THR A 63 7.24 11.51 3.18
CA THR A 63 7.31 12.98 3.29
C THR A 63 6.59 13.45 4.55
N ARG A 64 5.40 12.90 4.82
CA ARG A 64 4.64 13.24 6.02
C ARG A 64 5.35 12.84 7.31
N LEU A 65 5.97 11.67 7.36
CA LEU A 65 6.80 11.24 8.50
C LEU A 65 7.93 12.25 8.78
N LEU A 66 8.61 12.72 7.73
CA LEU A 66 9.68 13.72 7.85
C LEU A 66 9.16 15.08 8.34
N GLU A 67 7.99 15.52 7.88
CA GLU A 67 7.32 16.75 8.36
C GLU A 67 6.97 16.66 9.86
N LEU A 68 6.58 15.47 10.31
CA LEU A 68 6.36 15.17 11.73
C LEU A 68 7.67 15.03 12.53
N LYS A 69 8.82 15.31 11.89
CA LYS A 69 10.18 15.16 12.43
C LYS A 69 10.48 13.75 12.90
N ARG A 70 9.85 12.75 12.28
CA ARG A 70 10.08 11.33 12.55
C ARG A 70 10.83 10.70 11.39
N MET A 71 11.75 9.80 11.73
CA MET A 71 12.44 8.99 10.75
C MET A 71 11.65 7.69 10.61
N PRO A 72 11.40 7.19 9.38
CA PRO A 72 10.90 5.84 9.18
C PRO A 72 11.77 4.84 9.95
N GLN A 73 11.16 4.00 10.77
CA GLN A 73 11.87 2.98 11.58
C GLN A 73 11.64 1.58 11.06
N GLN A 74 10.46 1.31 10.51
CA GLN A 74 10.18 0.07 9.82
C GLN A 74 10.96 0.08 8.52
N GLN A 75 11.81 -0.92 8.33
CA GLN A 75 12.34 -1.19 7.02
C GLN A 75 11.38 -2.16 6.32
N PRO A 76 11.23 -2.10 4.99
CA PRO A 76 10.60 -3.17 4.22
C PRO A 76 11.38 -4.51 4.27
N THR A 77 12.27 -4.71 5.26
CA THR A 77 13.26 -5.80 5.32
C THR A 77 12.62 -7.18 5.31
N ARG A 78 12.95 -7.96 4.27
CA ARG A 78 13.05 -9.44 4.20
C ARG A 78 11.92 -10.26 4.86
N ASP A 79 10.73 -9.70 5.04
CA ASP A 79 9.61 -10.51 5.50
C ASP A 79 9.28 -11.59 4.47
N GLU A 80 8.92 -12.77 4.97
CA GLU A 80 8.48 -13.91 4.15
C GLU A 80 7.38 -13.46 3.17
N THR A 81 6.51 -12.53 3.57
CA THR A 81 5.51 -11.88 2.71
C THR A 81 6.12 -11.19 1.50
N ARG A 82 7.20 -10.41 1.66
CA ARG A 82 7.86 -9.74 0.53
C ARG A 82 8.46 -10.76 -0.44
N GLN A 83 9.18 -11.74 0.09
CA GLN A 83 9.76 -12.80 -0.73
C GLN A 83 8.67 -13.55 -1.52
N ARG A 84 7.60 -13.93 -0.82
CA ARG A 84 6.46 -14.64 -1.41
C ARG A 84 5.77 -13.84 -2.51
N ARG A 85 5.48 -12.55 -2.29
CA ARG A 85 4.86 -11.69 -3.30
C ARG A 85 5.75 -11.56 -4.54
N LEU A 86 7.06 -11.39 -4.34
CA LEU A 86 8.01 -11.32 -5.46
C LEU A 86 8.16 -12.66 -6.19
N GLU A 87 8.08 -13.80 -5.51
CA GLU A 87 8.05 -15.12 -6.14
C GLU A 87 6.81 -15.29 -7.04
N ILE A 88 5.62 -14.88 -6.56
CA ILE A 88 4.39 -14.89 -7.35
C ILE A 88 4.54 -14.00 -8.57
N ALA A 89 5.03 -12.76 -8.38
CA ALA A 89 5.22 -11.80 -9.46
C ALA A 89 6.20 -12.31 -10.53
N LYS A 90 7.25 -13.03 -10.13
CA LYS A 90 8.28 -13.59 -11.01
C LYS A 90 7.93 -14.97 -11.59
N SER A 91 6.84 -15.59 -11.16
CA SER A 91 6.42 -16.89 -11.68
C SER A 91 6.07 -16.82 -13.18
N ASN A 92 6.08 -17.98 -13.85
CA ASN A 92 5.68 -18.11 -15.26
C ASN A 92 4.15 -18.14 -15.45
N LEU A 93 3.38 -17.83 -14.41
CA LEU A 93 1.92 -17.80 -14.49
C LEU A 93 1.44 -16.64 -15.38
N PRO A 94 0.28 -16.77 -16.05
CA PRO A 94 -0.40 -15.65 -16.66
C PRO A 94 -0.66 -14.52 -15.64
N ALA A 95 -0.64 -13.26 -16.09
CA ALA A 95 -0.81 -12.10 -15.21
C ALA A 95 -2.06 -12.17 -14.32
N ARG A 96 -3.21 -12.57 -14.89
CA ARG A 96 -4.46 -12.75 -14.13
C ARG A 96 -4.36 -13.86 -13.09
N SER A 97 -3.59 -14.92 -13.37
CA SER A 97 -3.34 -16.01 -12.41
C SER A 97 -2.45 -15.54 -11.25
N LYS A 98 -1.46 -14.67 -11.50
CA LYS A 98 -0.65 -14.04 -10.43
C LYS A 98 -1.52 -13.20 -9.49
N LEU A 99 -2.41 -12.36 -10.07
CA LEU A 99 -3.39 -11.60 -9.30
C LEU A 99 -4.34 -12.51 -8.51
N LYS A 100 -4.83 -13.59 -9.14
CA LYS A 100 -5.73 -14.53 -8.48
C LYS A 100 -5.03 -15.22 -7.30
N GLN A 101 -3.76 -15.56 -7.45
CA GLN A 101 -2.99 -16.16 -6.36
C GLN A 101 -2.85 -15.20 -5.16
N LEU A 102 -2.55 -13.91 -5.39
CA LEU A 102 -2.59 -12.91 -4.31
C LEU A 102 -3.98 -12.80 -3.66
N TYR A 103 -5.04 -12.89 -4.47
CA TYR A 103 -6.40 -12.87 -3.96
C TYR A 103 -6.68 -14.07 -3.05
N ASP A 104 -6.36 -15.27 -3.52
CA ASP A 104 -6.61 -16.53 -2.80
C ASP A 104 -5.76 -16.68 -1.54
N GLU A 105 -4.53 -16.14 -1.52
CA GLU A 105 -3.66 -16.12 -0.35
C GLU A 105 -4.18 -15.20 0.78
N GLY A 106 -5.27 -14.46 0.53
CA GLY A 106 -6.03 -13.73 1.54
C GLY A 106 -5.70 -12.24 1.62
N ASP A 107 -4.66 -11.79 0.94
CA ASP A 107 -4.24 -10.39 0.89
C ASP A 107 -5.33 -9.51 0.27
N LEU A 108 -5.92 -9.95 -0.85
CA LEU A 108 -6.98 -9.19 -1.51
C LEU A 108 -8.40 -9.57 -1.06
N GLN A 109 -8.60 -10.75 -0.47
CA GLN A 109 -9.91 -11.13 0.11
C GLN A 109 -10.28 -10.26 1.32
N ARG A 110 -9.28 -9.85 2.11
CA ARG A 110 -9.49 -9.05 3.32
C ARG A 110 -9.46 -7.56 3.05
N ILE A 111 -9.26 -7.14 1.80
CA ILE A 111 -8.94 -5.77 1.48
C ILE A 111 -10.05 -4.78 1.85
N ASP A 112 -11.32 -5.17 1.71
CA ASP A 112 -12.44 -4.29 2.09
C ASP A 112 -12.44 -4.03 3.61
N LYS A 113 -12.07 -5.05 4.40
CA LYS A 113 -11.89 -4.89 5.85
C LYS A 113 -10.67 -4.03 6.16
N VAL A 114 -9.54 -4.25 5.49
CA VAL A 114 -8.32 -3.45 5.68
C VAL A 114 -8.58 -1.98 5.37
N LEU A 115 -9.26 -1.67 4.26
CA LEU A 115 -9.59 -0.30 3.88
C LEU A 115 -10.64 0.33 4.82
N ALA A 116 -11.57 -0.46 5.36
CA ALA A 116 -12.47 0.01 6.41
C ALA A 116 -11.71 0.33 7.72
N ASP A 117 -10.76 -0.53 8.11
CA ASP A 117 -9.90 -0.29 9.28
C ASP A 117 -9.01 0.94 9.08
N PHE A 118 -8.49 1.18 7.87
CA PHE A 118 -7.72 2.39 7.53
C PHE A 118 -8.60 3.64 7.58
N SER A 119 -9.83 3.56 7.06
CA SER A 119 -10.81 4.65 7.13
C SER A 119 -11.12 5.02 8.57
N ALA A 120 -11.40 4.03 9.43
CA ALA A 120 -11.66 4.25 10.85
C ALA A 120 -10.46 4.90 11.56
N ARG A 121 -9.22 4.49 11.23
CA ARG A 121 -8.00 5.10 11.77
C ARG A 121 -7.86 6.57 11.34
N ALA A 122 -8.09 6.87 10.06
CA ALA A 122 -8.04 8.25 9.55
C ALA A 122 -9.12 9.12 10.21
N GLU A 123 -10.34 8.60 10.39
CA GLU A 123 -11.43 9.32 11.04
C GLU A 123 -11.15 9.63 12.52
N ALA A 124 -10.49 8.71 13.23
CA ALA A 124 -10.13 8.84 14.64
C ALA A 124 -9.10 9.94 14.92
N ILE A 125 -8.38 10.43 13.90
CA ILE A 125 -7.47 11.56 14.02
C ILE A 125 -8.28 12.85 14.27
N LYS A 126 -7.99 13.52 15.38
CA LYS A 126 -8.67 14.73 15.84
C LYS A 126 -7.85 15.99 15.60
N HIS A 127 -6.54 15.95 15.86
CA HIS A 127 -5.72 17.17 15.86
C HIS A 127 -4.88 17.33 14.61
N ASP A 128 -4.35 16.24 14.05
CA ASP A 128 -3.54 16.30 12.82
C ASP A 128 -4.40 16.21 11.56
N LEU A 129 -5.08 17.31 11.24
CA LEU A 129 -6.00 17.39 10.10
C LEU A 129 -5.28 17.21 8.76
N VAL A 130 -4.01 17.60 8.65
CA VAL A 130 -3.22 17.40 7.42
C VAL A 130 -3.06 15.92 7.15
N THR A 131 -2.62 15.16 8.16
CA THR A 131 -2.51 13.70 8.04
C THR A 131 -3.88 13.08 7.76
N LYS A 132 -4.94 13.50 8.46
CA LYS A 132 -6.29 12.99 8.22
C LYS A 132 -6.72 13.12 6.77
N TYR A 133 -6.65 14.32 6.18
CA TYR A 133 -7.07 14.54 4.79
C TYR A 133 -6.20 13.80 3.79
N MET A 134 -4.89 13.74 4.03
CA MET A 134 -3.96 12.95 3.21
C MET A 134 -4.37 11.47 3.18
N LEU A 135 -4.60 10.86 4.35
CA LEU A 135 -5.00 9.46 4.45
C LEU A 135 -6.36 9.21 3.81
N THR A 136 -7.33 10.12 3.98
CA THR A 136 -8.64 10.00 3.31
C THR A 136 -8.51 9.96 1.79
N ALA A 137 -7.65 10.80 1.21
CA ALA A 137 -7.41 10.81 -0.24
C ALA A 137 -6.77 9.49 -0.70
N MET A 138 -5.71 9.06 -0.03
CA MET A 138 -5.01 7.81 -0.35
C MET A 138 -5.91 6.59 -0.25
N ILE A 139 -6.77 6.50 0.78
CA ILE A 139 -7.74 5.40 0.93
C ILE A 139 -8.71 5.34 -0.26
N ALA A 140 -9.15 6.49 -0.77
CA ALA A 140 -10.04 6.53 -1.93
C ALA A 140 -9.35 6.01 -3.20
N GLU A 141 -8.06 6.30 -3.35
CA GLU A 141 -7.22 5.80 -4.44
C GLU A 141 -6.99 4.28 -4.31
N GLU A 142 -6.77 3.78 -3.09
CA GLU A 142 -6.69 2.34 -2.80
C GLU A 142 -7.97 1.58 -3.17
N TYR A 143 -9.14 2.14 -2.84
CA TYR A 143 -10.42 1.57 -3.28
C TYR A 143 -10.51 1.47 -4.81
N ALA A 144 -9.98 2.46 -5.53
CA ALA A 144 -9.99 2.46 -7.00
C ALA A 144 -9.05 1.38 -7.58
N SER A 145 -7.82 1.27 -7.07
CA SER A 145 -6.90 0.17 -7.41
C SER A 145 -7.55 -1.18 -7.17
N MET A 146 -8.22 -1.33 -6.02
CA MET A 146 -8.75 -2.62 -5.64
C MET A 146 -9.99 -3.04 -6.40
N ARG A 147 -10.87 -2.08 -6.71
CA ARG A 147 -12.00 -2.31 -7.61
C ARG A 147 -11.51 -2.80 -8.97
N TRP A 148 -10.49 -2.15 -9.53
CA TRP A 148 -9.95 -2.53 -10.83
C TRP A 148 -9.38 -3.95 -10.83
N ILE A 149 -8.66 -4.36 -9.78
CA ILE A 149 -8.14 -5.73 -9.65
C ILE A 149 -9.29 -6.75 -9.59
N LYS A 150 -10.34 -6.47 -8.80
CA LYS A 150 -11.52 -7.36 -8.70
C LYS A 150 -12.23 -7.52 -10.03
N GLU A 151 -12.48 -6.42 -10.75
CA GLU A 151 -13.09 -6.44 -12.08
C GLU A 151 -12.21 -7.21 -13.08
N THR A 152 -10.88 -7.04 -13.01
CA THR A 152 -9.91 -7.75 -13.84
C THR A 152 -9.89 -9.26 -13.60
N LEU A 153 -10.19 -9.69 -12.37
CA LEU A 153 -10.31 -11.11 -12.00
C LEU A 153 -11.66 -11.72 -12.38
N GLY A 154 -12.57 -10.94 -12.96
CA GLY A 154 -13.92 -11.38 -13.34
C GLY A 154 -14.90 -11.37 -12.17
N GLY A 155 -14.83 -10.33 -11.32
CA GLY A 155 -15.82 -10.05 -10.27
C GLY A 155 -17.27 -10.11 -10.74
#